data_AF-A0A936GL23-F1
#
_entry.id   AF-A0A936GL23-F1
#
_cell.length_a   1.000
_cell.length_b   1.000
_cell.length_c   1.000
_cell.angle_alpha   90.00
_cell.angle_beta   90.00
_cell.angle_gamma   90.00
#
_symmetry.space_group_name_H-M   'P 1'
#
loop_
_entity.id
_entity.type
_entity.pdbx_description
1 polymer ?
#
loop_
_entity_poly.entity_id
_entity_poly.type
_entity_poly.pdbx_seq_one_letter_code
_entity_poly.pdbx_strand_id
1 'polypeptide(L)'
;MKYFFIYILSFLLFGSCITEFKPDVSEYEYALVVDGRITNQKKVHTVKLSKSYNYSEAKGDAVKGAIVKIISDNGSEELLTERNDGIYETSANYCGKVGVSYKLYIKYEGKEYESILEPMLSVNKIDSVFWQVEKKIVLVQEFSYICLLEKEALVQSLNIINGSM
;
A
#
# COMPACT_ATOMS: atom_id res chain seq x y z
N MET A 1 24.12 -61.82 11.08
CA MET A 1 23.12 -61.43 10.06
C MET A 1 22.01 -60.49 10.55
N LYS A 2 21.64 -60.49 11.85
CA LYS A 2 20.52 -59.68 12.39
C LYS A 2 20.80 -58.17 12.48
N TYR A 3 22.06 -57.76 12.68
CA TYR A 3 22.46 -56.35 12.81
C TYR A 3 22.58 -55.60 11.48
N PHE A 4 22.80 -56.31 10.37
CA PHE A 4 22.93 -55.69 9.05
C PHE A 4 21.63 -55.01 8.60
N PHE A 5 20.48 -55.63 8.93
CA PHE A 5 19.16 -55.08 8.63
C PHE A 5 18.86 -53.79 9.40
N ILE A 6 19.39 -53.65 10.63
CA ILE A 6 19.27 -52.45 11.46
C ILE A 6 20.08 -51.29 10.88
N TYR A 7 21.29 -51.55 10.36
CA TYR A 7 22.10 -50.53 9.71
C TYR A 7 21.45 -50.01 8.41
N ILE A 8 20.81 -50.90 7.65
CA ILE A 8 20.08 -50.52 6.42
C ILE A 8 18.84 -49.68 6.73
N LEU A 9 18.10 -50.02 7.79
CA LEU A 9 16.91 -49.27 8.20
C LEU A 9 17.28 -47.90 8.78
N SER A 10 18.40 -47.80 9.51
CA SER A 10 18.89 -46.54 10.06
C SER A 10 19.36 -45.57 8.96
N PHE A 11 19.95 -46.05 7.87
CA PHE A 11 20.41 -45.19 6.78
C PHE A 11 19.25 -44.54 6.00
N LEU A 12 18.09 -45.21 5.95
CA LEU A 12 16.90 -44.74 5.25
C LEU A 12 16.18 -43.58 5.97
N LEU A 13 16.39 -43.44 7.29
CA LEU A 13 15.72 -42.42 8.11
C LEU A 13 16.42 -41.04 8.08
N PHE A 14 17.65 -40.93 7.57
CA PHE A 14 18.41 -39.67 7.50
C PHE A 14 18.36 -38.99 6.12
N GLY A 15 17.64 -39.54 5.14
CA GLY A 15 17.62 -39.05 3.76
C GLY A 15 16.58 -37.96 3.45
N SER A 16 16.29 -37.03 4.37
CA SER A 16 15.37 -35.92 4.08
C SER A 16 16.11 -34.75 3.44
N CYS A 17 16.18 -34.74 2.11
CA CYS A 17 16.54 -33.54 1.36
C CYS A 17 15.32 -32.62 1.26
N ILE A 18 15.42 -31.42 1.84
CA ILE A 18 14.51 -30.32 1.55
C ILE A 18 15.06 -29.60 0.31
N THR A 19 14.34 -29.68 -0.80
CA THR A 19 14.68 -28.95 -2.01
C THR A 19 14.13 -27.53 -1.91
N GLU A 20 14.99 -26.52 -2.09
CA GLU A 20 14.55 -25.14 -2.20
C GLU A 20 13.61 -24.98 -3.39
N PHE A 21 12.35 -24.60 -3.15
CA PHE A 21 11.42 -24.24 -4.20
C PHE A 21 11.74 -22.83 -4.69
N LYS A 22 12.33 -22.72 -5.89
CA LYS A 22 12.53 -21.45 -6.60
C LYS A 22 11.50 -21.38 -7.72
N PRO A 23 10.38 -20.65 -7.56
CA PRO A 23 9.42 -20.49 -8.62
C PRO A 23 10.09 -19.80 -9.81
N ASP A 24 9.96 -20.39 -10.99
CA ASP A 24 10.41 -19.78 -12.24
C ASP A 24 9.36 -18.74 -12.66
N VAL A 25 9.60 -17.49 -12.27
CA VAL A 25 8.71 -16.36 -12.61
C VAL A 25 9.09 -15.88 -14.01
N SER A 26 8.42 -16.45 -15.01
CA SER A 26 8.47 -15.95 -16.39
C SER A 26 7.97 -14.51 -16.43
N GLU A 27 8.79 -13.61 -17.00
CA GLU A 27 8.49 -12.22 -17.40
C GLU A 27 7.43 -11.49 -16.56
N TYR A 28 7.91 -10.72 -15.58
CA TYR A 28 7.08 -9.86 -14.77
C TYR A 28 6.62 -8.63 -15.56
N GLU A 29 5.35 -8.57 -15.93
CA GLU A 29 4.73 -7.32 -16.38
C GLU A 29 4.47 -6.45 -15.14
N TYR A 30 5.11 -5.29 -15.07
CA TYR A 30 4.97 -4.39 -13.94
C TYR A 30 3.59 -3.71 -13.95
N ALA A 31 3.02 -3.52 -12.77
CA ALA A 31 1.84 -2.71 -12.53
C ALA A 31 2.24 -1.28 -12.13
N LEU A 32 1.40 -0.30 -12.47
CA LEU A 32 1.54 1.06 -11.96
C LEU A 32 1.05 1.11 -10.51
N VAL A 33 1.90 1.56 -9.61
CA VAL A 33 1.62 1.74 -8.18
C VAL A 33 1.50 3.23 -7.90
N VAL A 34 0.38 3.61 -7.28
CA VAL A 34 0.04 4.99 -6.95
C VAL A 34 -0.09 5.10 -5.43
N ASP A 35 0.67 6.00 -4.83
CA ASP A 35 0.61 6.33 -3.41
C ASP A 35 0.43 7.83 -3.26
N GLY A 36 -0.54 8.28 -2.48
CA GLY A 36 -0.77 9.70 -2.30
C GLY A 36 -2.03 10.00 -1.51
N ARG A 37 -2.08 11.19 -0.92
CA ARG A 37 -3.22 11.62 -0.11
C ARG A 37 -3.54 13.09 -0.31
N ILE A 38 -4.80 13.32 -0.70
CA ILE A 38 -5.37 14.66 -0.85
C ILE A 38 -6.25 14.94 0.37
N THR A 39 -6.24 16.19 0.85
CA THR A 39 -7.05 16.60 2.01
C THR A 39 -7.66 17.97 1.80
N ASN A 40 -8.53 18.38 2.72
CA ASN A 40 -9.07 19.74 2.79
C ASN A 40 -8.11 20.78 3.38
N GLN A 41 -6.89 20.41 3.75
CA GLN A 41 -5.86 21.35 4.22
C GLN A 41 -5.24 22.08 3.04
N LYS A 42 -5.05 23.40 3.18
CA LYS A 42 -4.35 24.22 2.18
C LYS A 42 -2.84 24.00 2.27
N LYS A 43 -2.32 23.08 1.46
CA LYS A 43 -0.91 22.72 1.41
C LYS A 43 -0.55 22.05 0.09
N VAL A 44 0.75 21.81 -0.10
CA VAL A 44 1.23 20.91 -1.16
C VAL A 44 0.80 19.48 -0.81
N HIS A 45 0.12 18.83 -1.75
CA HIS A 45 -0.18 17.40 -1.72
C HIS A 45 0.76 16.67 -2.65
N THR A 46 1.17 15.48 -2.24
CA THR A 46 2.13 14.66 -2.98
C THR A 46 1.47 13.36 -3.41
N VAL A 47 1.66 13.01 -4.69
CA VAL A 47 1.32 11.73 -5.29
C VAL A 47 2.61 11.12 -5.83
N LYS A 48 2.95 9.94 -5.34
CA LYS A 48 4.10 9.15 -5.75
C LYS A 48 3.68 8.06 -6.70
N LEU A 49 4.34 7.99 -7.85
CA LEU A 49 4.14 6.96 -8.85
C LEU A 49 5.38 6.06 -8.93
N SER A 50 5.15 4.76 -8.88
CA SER A 50 6.20 3.76 -9.00
C SER A 50 5.71 2.55 -9.78
N LYS A 51 6.64 1.74 -10.29
CA LYS A 51 6.34 0.44 -10.87
C LYS A 51 6.34 -0.60 -9.75
N SER A 52 5.48 -1.60 -9.84
CA SER A 52 5.61 -2.77 -8.98
C SER A 52 6.92 -3.49 -9.32
N TYR A 53 7.44 -4.25 -8.35
CA TYR A 53 8.75 -4.89 -8.45
C TYR A 53 8.65 -6.35 -8.00
N ASN A 54 9.61 -7.17 -8.43
CA ASN A 54 9.66 -8.57 -8.05
C ASN A 54 10.04 -8.71 -6.56
N TYR A 55 9.67 -9.83 -5.93
CA TYR A 55 10.08 -10.14 -4.55
C TYR A 55 11.60 -10.09 -4.33
N SER A 56 12.40 -10.40 -5.37
CA SER A 56 13.86 -10.33 -5.31
C SER A 56 14.42 -8.90 -5.26
N GLU A 57 13.60 -7.89 -5.54
CA GLU A 57 14.00 -6.48 -5.59
C GLU A 57 13.57 -5.73 -4.32
N ALA A 58 14.31 -4.69 -3.95
CA ALA A 58 14.03 -3.93 -2.71
C ALA A 58 13.02 -2.78 -2.91
N LYS A 59 12.88 -2.27 -4.14
CA LYS A 59 11.98 -1.17 -4.47
C LYS A 59 11.68 -1.15 -5.96
N GLY A 60 10.53 -0.58 -6.31
CA GLY A 60 10.14 -0.32 -7.68
C GLY A 60 10.72 0.97 -8.25
N ASP A 61 10.85 0.99 -9.57
CA ASP A 61 11.31 2.16 -10.30
C ASP A 61 10.28 3.30 -10.22
N ALA A 62 10.78 4.52 -10.05
CA ALA A 62 9.96 5.72 -10.11
C ALA A 62 9.43 5.96 -11.54
N VAL A 63 8.16 6.31 -11.64
CA VAL A 63 7.49 6.60 -12.92
C VAL A 63 7.61 8.09 -13.23
N LYS A 64 8.38 8.44 -14.27
CA LYS A 64 8.69 9.84 -14.64
C LYS A 64 7.91 10.28 -15.87
N GLY A 65 7.66 11.57 -16.01
CA GLY A 65 7.01 12.15 -17.18
C GLY A 65 5.54 11.73 -17.36
N ALA A 66 4.88 11.24 -16.31
CA ALA A 66 3.45 11.00 -16.33
C ALA A 66 2.67 12.32 -16.23
N ILE A 67 1.51 12.38 -16.89
CA ILE A 67 0.55 13.46 -16.69
C ILE A 67 -0.38 13.04 -15.57
N VAL A 68 -0.34 13.74 -14.44
CA VAL A 68 -1.17 13.44 -13.26
C VAL A 68 -2.10 14.61 -12.99
N LYS A 69 -3.40 14.33 -12.93
CA LYS A 69 -4.43 15.33 -12.65
C LYS A 69 -5.37 14.88 -11.54
N ILE A 70 -5.78 15.83 -10.72
CA ILE A 70 -6.92 15.64 -9.81
C ILE A 70 -8.12 16.33 -10.45
N ILE A 71 -9.20 15.58 -10.68
CA ILE A 71 -10.41 16.04 -11.33
C ILE A 71 -11.54 15.99 -10.31
N SER A 72 -12.23 17.11 -10.11
CA SER A 72 -13.44 17.17 -9.28
C SER A 72 -14.70 16.87 -10.11
N ASP A 73 -15.74 16.35 -9.46
CA ASP A 73 -17.08 16.21 -10.03
C ASP A 73 -17.68 17.56 -10.52
N ASN A 74 -17.20 18.67 -9.98
CA ASN A 74 -17.56 20.02 -10.39
C ASN A 74 -16.88 20.49 -11.70
N GLY A 75 -15.99 19.67 -12.28
CA GLY A 75 -15.23 20.00 -13.49
C GLY A 75 -13.96 20.83 -13.27
N SER A 76 -13.57 21.12 -12.03
CA SER A 76 -12.24 21.71 -11.74
C SER A 76 -11.17 20.64 -11.86
N GLU A 77 -10.07 20.96 -12.55
CA GLU A 77 -8.89 20.11 -12.69
C GLU A 77 -7.67 20.79 -12.05
N GLU A 78 -6.86 20.02 -11.33
CA GLU A 78 -5.53 20.42 -10.87
C GLU A 78 -4.49 19.53 -11.53
N LEU A 79 -3.57 20.12 -12.30
CA LEU A 79 -2.44 19.42 -12.89
C LEU A 79 -1.29 19.39 -11.87
N LEU A 80 -0.78 18.18 -11.57
CA LEU A 80 0.36 18.04 -10.68
C LEU A 80 1.66 18.21 -11.46
N THR A 81 2.64 18.84 -10.81
CA THR A 81 3.98 19.04 -11.35
C THR A 81 4.94 18.01 -10.77
N GLU A 82 5.70 17.33 -11.63
CA GLU A 82 6.77 16.45 -11.18
C GLU A 82 7.91 17.27 -10.57
N ARG A 83 8.24 17.01 -9.30
CA ARG A 83 9.33 17.70 -8.58
C ARG A 83 10.59 16.87 -8.47
N ASN A 84 10.41 15.58 -8.28
CA ASN A 84 11.47 14.58 -8.21
C ASN A 84 10.99 13.35 -8.96
N ASP A 85 11.91 12.42 -9.23
CA ASP A 85 11.64 11.15 -9.86
C ASP A 85 10.41 10.45 -9.25
N GLY A 86 9.31 10.41 -10.00
CA GLY A 86 8.06 9.78 -9.58
C GLY A 86 7.31 10.48 -8.45
N ILE A 87 7.62 11.75 -8.14
CA ILE A 87 6.96 12.56 -7.13
C ILE A 87 6.26 13.74 -7.80
N TYR A 88 4.93 13.71 -7.76
CA TYR A 88 4.03 14.69 -8.35
C TYR A 88 3.38 15.52 -7.26
N GLU A 89 3.43 16.84 -7.38
CA GLU A 89 2.94 17.77 -6.37
C GLU A 89 1.87 18.71 -6.91
N THR A 90 0.86 19.00 -6.09
CA THR A 90 -0.13 20.04 -6.37
C THR A 90 0.45 21.43 -6.16
N SER A 91 -0.27 22.47 -6.58
CA SER A 91 0.05 23.83 -6.17
C SER A 91 0.00 23.98 -4.65
N ALA A 92 0.83 24.88 -4.10
CA ALA A 92 0.91 25.12 -2.66
C ALA A 92 -0.40 25.67 -2.05
N ASN A 93 -1.29 26.18 -2.88
CA ASN A 93 -2.59 26.72 -2.49
C ASN A 93 -3.74 25.73 -2.70
N TYR A 94 -3.45 24.52 -3.17
CA TYR A 94 -4.47 23.50 -3.38
C TYR A 94 -5.07 23.06 -2.04
N CYS A 95 -6.38 22.88 -2.04
CA CYS A 95 -7.13 22.26 -0.97
C CYS A 95 -8.38 21.62 -1.55
N GLY A 96 -8.68 20.40 -1.13
CA GLY A 96 -9.98 19.82 -1.43
C GLY A 96 -11.10 20.59 -0.74
N LYS A 97 -12.31 20.49 -1.27
CA LYS A 97 -13.55 20.99 -0.66
C LYS A 97 -14.40 19.83 -0.13
N VAL A 98 -14.86 19.95 1.11
CA VAL A 98 -15.74 18.95 1.73
C VAL A 98 -17.06 18.88 0.96
N GLY A 99 -17.56 17.67 0.71
CA GLY A 99 -18.77 17.42 -0.07
C GLY A 99 -18.56 17.42 -1.59
N VAL A 100 -17.33 17.64 -2.07
CA VAL A 100 -16.94 17.50 -3.48
C VAL A 100 -16.28 16.14 -3.68
N SER A 101 -16.58 15.49 -4.80
CA SER A 101 -15.96 14.21 -5.15
C SER A 101 -14.76 14.42 -6.07
N TYR A 102 -13.71 13.65 -5.85
CA TYR A 102 -12.44 13.76 -6.58
C TYR A 102 -12.06 12.42 -7.19
N LYS A 103 -11.49 12.47 -8.40
CA LYS A 103 -10.82 11.34 -9.03
C LYS A 103 -9.41 11.72 -9.45
N LEU A 104 -8.53 10.73 -9.48
CA LEU A 104 -7.17 10.86 -9.98
C LEU A 104 -7.13 10.34 -11.42
N TYR A 105 -6.57 11.13 -12.32
CA TYR A 105 -6.28 10.77 -13.71
C TYR A 105 -4.78 10.72 -13.92
N ILE A 106 -4.28 9.63 -14.51
CA ILE A 106 -2.87 9.45 -14.83
C ILE A 106 -2.75 9.00 -16.28
N LYS A 107 -1.89 9.66 -17.05
CA LYS A 107 -1.49 9.21 -18.39
C LYS A 107 0.01 8.99 -18.43
N TYR A 108 0.42 7.79 -18.80
CA TYR A 108 1.82 7.37 -18.83
C TYR A 108 2.05 6.34 -19.94
N GLU A 109 3.08 6.52 -20.77
CA GLU A 109 3.43 5.61 -21.89
C GLU A 109 2.24 5.24 -22.80
N GLY A 110 1.32 6.18 -23.03
CA GLY A 110 0.13 5.96 -23.86
C GLY A 110 -1.02 5.20 -23.16
N LYS A 111 -0.82 4.71 -21.93
CA LYS A 111 -1.87 4.14 -21.09
C LYS A 111 -2.51 5.23 -20.24
N GLU A 112 -3.82 5.12 -20.04
CA GLU A 112 -4.61 6.03 -19.21
C GLU A 112 -5.20 5.26 -18.04
N TYR A 113 -5.12 5.85 -16.85
CA TYR A 113 -5.61 5.28 -15.60
C TYR A 113 -6.50 6.31 -14.90
N GLU A 114 -7.68 5.86 -14.47
CA GLU A 114 -8.61 6.69 -13.71
C GLU A 114 -9.02 5.98 -12.42
N SER A 115 -9.04 6.73 -11.32
CA SER A 115 -9.70 6.26 -10.11
C SER A 115 -11.20 6.47 -10.20
N ILE A 116 -11.94 5.74 -9.36
CA ILE A 116 -13.33 6.09 -9.08
C ILE A 116 -13.42 7.47 -8.41
N LEU A 117 -14.57 8.12 -8.56
CA LEU A 117 -14.88 9.36 -7.85
C LEU A 117 -15.12 9.05 -6.37
N GLU A 118 -14.33 9.68 -5.51
CA GLU A 118 -14.46 9.54 -4.05
C GLU A 118 -14.88 10.86 -3.41
N PRO A 119 -15.97 10.88 -2.61
CA PRO A 119 -16.43 12.10 -1.95
C PRO A 119 -15.50 12.45 -0.79
N MET A 120 -15.10 13.73 -0.70
CA MET A 120 -14.34 14.18 0.45
C MET A 120 -15.26 14.44 1.65
N LEU A 121 -15.19 13.53 2.62
CA LEU A 121 -15.99 13.58 3.83
C LEU A 121 -15.49 14.65 4.81
N SER A 122 -16.43 15.20 5.58
CA SER A 122 -16.09 16.09 6.69
C SER A 122 -15.40 15.30 7.80
N VAL A 123 -14.30 15.84 8.32
CA VAL A 123 -13.68 15.31 9.54
C VAL A 123 -14.40 15.92 10.73
N ASN A 124 -15.20 15.12 11.43
CA ASN A 124 -15.72 15.52 12.74
C ASN A 124 -14.57 15.56 13.75
N LYS A 125 -14.56 16.55 14.64
CA LYS A 125 -13.60 16.57 15.75
C LYS A 125 -13.85 15.34 16.64
N ILE A 126 -12.78 14.63 17.01
CA ILE A 126 -12.85 13.56 18.00
C ILE A 126 -13.30 14.20 19.31
N ASP A 127 -14.44 13.75 19.85
CA ASP A 127 -14.84 14.07 21.21
C ASP A 127 -14.00 13.22 22.18
N SER A 128 -13.64 13.82 23.30
CA SER A 128 -12.55 13.42 24.19
C SER A 128 -12.43 11.90 24.42
N VAL A 129 -11.22 11.35 24.27
CA VAL A 129 -10.94 9.95 24.61
C VAL A 129 -10.74 9.86 26.12
N PHE A 130 -11.70 9.28 26.83
CA PHE A 130 -11.56 8.96 28.25
C PHE A 130 -11.04 7.53 28.41
N TRP A 131 -10.10 7.34 29.32
CA TRP A 131 -9.70 6.02 29.79
C TRP A 131 -10.24 5.83 31.22
N GLN A 132 -10.77 4.64 31.51
CA GLN A 132 -11.04 4.21 32.87
C GLN A 132 -10.22 2.95 33.13
N VAL A 133 -9.41 2.97 34.18
CA VAL A 133 -8.74 1.75 34.65
C VAL A 133 -9.76 0.95 35.45
N GLU A 134 -10.32 -0.07 34.82
CA GLU A 134 -11.00 -1.13 35.56
C GLU A 134 -9.96 -2.09 36.12
N LYS A 135 -9.86 -2.14 37.45
CA LYS A 135 -8.96 -3.07 38.13
C LYS A 135 -9.61 -4.45 38.18
N LYS A 136 -9.55 -5.19 37.08
CA LYS A 136 -9.88 -6.62 37.09
C LYS A 136 -8.73 -7.36 37.76
N ILE A 137 -8.95 -7.86 38.97
CA ILE A 137 -7.99 -8.76 39.62
C ILE A 137 -8.07 -10.08 38.85
N VAL A 138 -7.21 -10.22 37.85
CA VAL A 138 -7.01 -11.49 37.15
C VAL A 138 -5.79 -12.15 37.79
N LEU A 139 -6.01 -13.21 38.57
CA LEU A 139 -4.92 -14.07 39.03
C LEU A 139 -4.45 -14.90 37.83
N VAL A 140 -3.51 -14.36 37.05
CA VAL A 140 -2.83 -15.13 35.99
C VAL A 140 -1.33 -15.00 36.21
N GLN A 141 -0.71 -16.17 36.39
CA GLN A 141 0.73 -16.37 36.27
C GLN A 141 1.23 -15.77 34.96
N GLU A 142 2.43 -15.17 35.05
CA GLU A 142 3.25 -14.60 33.99
C GLU A 142 2.86 -15.03 32.57
N PHE A 143 2.46 -14.08 31.73
CA PHE A 143 3.08 -13.87 30.43
C PHE A 143 2.89 -12.40 30.02
N SER A 144 3.98 -11.67 30.15
CA SER A 144 4.22 -10.36 29.55
C SER A 144 4.16 -10.50 28.02
N TYR A 145 3.28 -9.75 27.37
CA TYR A 145 3.50 -8.97 26.14
C TYR A 145 2.17 -8.26 25.83
N ILE A 146 2.05 -7.01 26.29
CA ILE A 146 0.99 -6.11 25.86
C ILE A 146 1.37 -5.63 24.46
N CYS A 147 0.68 -6.10 23.42
CA CYS A 147 0.78 -5.52 22.10
C CYS A 147 0.25 -4.07 22.15
N LEU A 148 1.15 -3.11 22.02
CA LEU A 148 0.81 -1.75 21.66
C LEU A 148 0.25 -1.78 20.23
N LEU A 149 -1.06 -1.58 20.09
CA LEU A 149 -1.69 -1.32 18.80
C LEU A 149 -1.18 0.01 18.27
N GLU A 150 -0.31 -0.05 17.27
CA GLU A 150 0.12 1.10 16.50
C GLU A 150 -1.06 1.66 15.70
N LYS A 151 -1.20 2.98 15.79
CA LYS A 151 -2.24 3.77 15.14
C LYS A 151 -2.00 3.82 13.64
N GLU A 152 -2.71 3.04 12.84
CA GLU A 152 -2.96 3.42 11.44
C GLU A 152 -4.41 3.11 11.07
N ALA A 153 -5.20 4.16 10.89
CA ALA A 153 -6.49 4.06 10.22
C ALA A 153 -6.21 3.81 8.73
N LEU A 154 -6.38 2.55 8.32
CA LEU A 154 -6.33 2.14 6.92
C LEU A 154 -7.51 2.75 6.17
N VAL A 155 -7.23 3.68 5.25
CA VAL A 155 -8.05 3.78 4.04
C VAL A 155 -7.33 2.94 3.00
N GLN A 156 -7.99 1.84 2.70
CA GLN A 156 -7.53 0.72 1.91
C GLN A 156 -7.09 1.17 0.52
N SER A 157 -5.98 0.59 0.08
CA SER A 157 -5.52 0.50 -1.31
C SER A 157 -6.55 0.90 -2.36
N LEU A 158 -6.26 1.97 -3.10
CA LEU A 158 -6.97 2.28 -4.33
C LEU A 158 -6.71 1.11 -5.30
N ASN A 159 -7.67 0.19 -5.42
CA ASN A 159 -7.66 -0.82 -6.47
C ASN A 159 -7.76 -0.09 -7.80
N ILE A 160 -6.64 0.03 -8.51
CA ILE A 160 -6.65 0.40 -9.92
C ILE A 160 -7.19 -0.81 -10.67
N ILE A 161 -8.46 -0.70 -11.02
CA ILE A 161 -9.15 -1.59 -11.93
C ILE A 161 -8.47 -1.46 -13.29
N ASN A 162 -8.11 -2.61 -13.86
CA ASN A 162 -7.48 -2.83 -15.17
C ASN A 162 -7.58 -1.67 -16.17
N GLY A 163 -6.42 -1.28 -16.71
CA GLY A 163 -6.37 -0.47 -17.93
C GLY A 163 -7.14 -1.19 -19.04
N SER A 164 -8.12 -0.51 -19.62
CA SER A 164 -8.81 -0.96 -20.82
C SER A 164 -7.87 -0.80 -22.02
N MET A 165 -7.79 -1.86 -22.85
CA MET A 165 -7.30 -1.77 -24.23
C MET A 165 -8.18 -0.86 -25.08
#